data_AF-A0A5C7WAJ5-F1
#
_entry.id   AF-A0A5C7WAJ5-F1
#
_cell.length_a   1.000
_cell.length_b   1.000
_cell.length_c   1.000
_cell.angle_alpha   90.00
_cell.angle_beta   90.00
_cell.angle_gamma   90.00
#
_symmetry.space_group_name_H-M   'P 1'
#
loop_
_entity.id
_entity.type
_entity.pdbx_description
1 polymer ?
#
loop_
_entity_poly.entity_id
_entity_poly.type
_entity_poly.pdbx_seq_one_letter_code
_entity_poly.pdbx_strand_id
1 'polypeptide(L)'
;MELTNPQLYALFGAAIAVLILIGITYCAGLKTGKGAGYEQGHEAATNHWRINYIEKRDQLTELQQRLDILAREAATLRRNIQAEADDHAEVERGLLQRLAAAAPLSDEDEATLQAIAGKLELAASTFAGLGSGDHARYARQLAQHAINMAQRLHAAAANALPHPDSELIDWLDQEGSVDFDLETATIRFLCAPADEQGISSLRALLRQAKADSEEIDRNHTAALEAAA
;
A
#
# COMPACT_ATOMS: atom_id res chain seq x y z
N MET A 1 77.39 70.69 43.59
CA MET A 1 77.82 69.41 44.19
C MET A 1 78.34 68.55 43.06
N GLU A 2 79.66 68.43 42.94
CA GLU A 2 80.27 67.54 41.95
C GLU A 2 80.19 66.10 42.48
N LEU A 3 79.45 65.25 41.79
CA LEU A 3 79.40 63.82 42.11
C LEU A 3 80.79 63.23 41.88
N THR A 4 81.32 62.58 42.91
CA THR A 4 82.60 61.87 42.79
C THR A 4 82.44 60.69 41.82
N ASN A 5 83.42 60.45 40.95
CA ASN A 5 83.43 59.33 40.00
C ASN A 5 82.90 57.98 40.56
N PRO A 6 83.25 57.53 41.79
CA PRO A 6 82.68 56.29 42.33
C PRO A 6 81.16 56.34 42.59
N GLN A 7 80.60 57.49 42.95
CA GLN A 7 79.15 57.64 43.15
C GLN A 7 78.39 57.57 41.81
N LEU A 8 79.00 58.08 40.73
CA LEU A 8 78.43 57.97 39.38
C LEU A 8 78.37 56.50 38.92
N TYR A 9 79.44 55.73 39.12
CA TYR A 9 79.47 54.29 38.78
C TYR A 9 78.49 53.48 39.63
N ALA A 10 78.35 53.80 40.93
CA ALA A 10 77.38 53.14 41.80
C ALA A 10 75.93 53.39 41.37
N LEU A 11 75.61 54.62 40.95
CA LEU A 11 74.27 54.99 40.48
C LEU A 11 73.93 54.32 39.15
N PHE A 12 74.90 54.22 38.23
CA PHE A 12 74.74 53.43 37.00
C PHE A 12 74.54 51.94 37.29
N GLY A 13 75.32 51.36 38.21
CA GLY A 13 75.16 49.96 38.61
C GLY A 13 73.78 49.67 39.21
N ALA A 14 73.30 50.56 40.09
CA ALA A 14 71.97 50.46 40.67
C ALA A 14 70.85 50.59 39.63
N ALA A 15 70.98 51.53 38.68
CA ALA A 15 70.00 51.71 37.60
C ALA A 15 69.91 50.48 36.68
N ILE A 16 71.06 49.89 36.32
CA ILE A 16 71.12 48.65 35.53
C ILE A 16 70.48 47.48 36.29
N ALA A 17 70.77 47.34 37.58
CA ALA A 17 70.16 46.29 38.41
C ALA A 17 68.63 46.41 38.48
N VAL A 18 68.09 47.62 38.61
CA VAL A 18 66.65 47.87 38.59
C VAL A 18 66.03 47.52 37.23
N LEU A 19 66.67 47.90 36.12
CA LEU A 19 66.19 47.57 34.77
C LEU A 19 66.15 46.06 34.53
N ILE A 20 67.17 45.32 34.98
CA ILE A 20 67.19 43.85 34.89
C ILE A 20 66.04 43.25 35.70
N LEU A 21 65.77 43.76 36.90
CA LEU A 21 64.72 43.25 37.78
C LEU A 21 63.31 43.51 37.22
N ILE A 22 63.09 44.67 36.59
CA ILE A 22 61.86 44.98 35.84
C ILE A 22 61.72 44.03 34.64
N GLY A 23 62.80 43.77 33.91
CA GLY A 23 62.80 42.84 32.76
C GLY A 23 62.44 41.40 33.16
N ILE A 24 62.98 40.91 34.29
CA ILE A 24 62.69 39.56 34.81
C ILE A 24 61.23 39.45 35.26
N THR A 25 60.72 40.44 36.02
CA THR A 25 59.33 40.43 36.50
C THR A 25 58.32 40.54 35.36
N TYR A 26 58.59 41.37 34.34
CA TYR A 26 57.77 41.46 33.13
C TYR A 26 57.77 40.15 32.32
N CYS A 27 58.94 39.54 32.10
CA CYS A 27 59.04 38.26 31.40
C CYS A 27 58.35 37.12 32.16
N ALA A 28 58.45 37.10 33.49
CA ALA A 28 57.78 36.13 34.34
C ALA A 28 56.26 36.29 34.25
N GLY A 29 55.74 37.52 34.37
CA GLY A 29 54.31 37.83 34.29
C GLY A 29 53.69 37.52 32.92
N LEU A 30 54.41 37.76 31.82
CA LEU A 30 53.95 37.40 30.48
C LEU A 30 53.87 35.88 30.28
N LYS A 31 54.84 35.11 30.81
CA LYS A 31 54.83 33.65 30.70
C LYS A 31 53.69 33.04 31.51
N THR A 32 53.47 33.50 32.75
CA THR A 32 52.36 33.02 33.58
C THR A 32 51.00 33.46 33.02
N GLY A 33 50.88 34.69 32.52
CA GLY A 33 49.64 35.18 31.90
C GLY A 33 49.25 34.42 30.62
N LYS A 34 50.23 34.06 29.78
CA LYS A 34 49.98 33.21 28.60
C LYS A 34 49.54 31.79 28.97
N GLY A 35 50.16 31.21 30.01
CA GLY A 35 49.76 29.89 30.52
C GLY A 35 48.34 29.90 31.07
N ALA A 36 48.04 30.84 31.98
CA ALA A 36 46.72 30.97 32.59
C ALA A 36 45.62 31.27 31.55
N GLY A 37 45.89 32.15 30.57
CA GLY A 37 44.93 32.44 29.51
C GLY A 37 44.69 31.26 28.56
N TYR A 38 45.73 30.46 28.27
CA TYR A 38 45.59 29.23 27.49
C TYR A 38 44.77 28.17 28.24
N GLU A 39 45.07 27.94 29.52
CA GLU A 39 44.32 26.98 30.36
C GLU A 39 42.85 27.39 30.50
N GLN A 40 42.58 28.67 30.80
CA GLN A 40 41.21 29.18 30.93
C GLN A 40 40.44 29.10 29.60
N GLY A 41 41.10 29.43 28.48
CA GLY A 41 40.48 29.32 27.16
C GLY A 41 40.21 27.86 26.76
N HIS A 42 41.13 26.95 27.09
CA HIS A 42 40.98 25.52 26.83
C HIS A 42 39.86 24.91 27.67
N GLU A 43 39.79 25.23 28.96
CA GLU A 43 38.71 24.79 29.84
C GLU A 43 37.34 25.33 29.41
N ALA A 44 37.26 26.61 29.04
CA ALA A 44 36.02 27.20 28.53
C ALA A 44 35.56 26.55 27.22
N ALA A 45 36.49 26.31 26.28
CA ALA A 45 36.18 25.65 25.02
C ALA A 45 35.72 24.20 25.22
N THR A 46 36.43 23.42 26.04
CA THR A 46 36.08 22.02 26.33
C THR A 46 34.72 21.92 27.02
N ASN A 47 34.43 22.78 28.00
CA ASN A 47 33.12 22.84 28.65
C ASN A 47 32.01 23.23 27.67
N HIS A 48 32.24 24.21 26.79
CA HIS A 48 31.27 24.61 25.77
C HIS A 48 30.95 23.46 24.81
N TRP A 49 31.97 22.78 24.28
CA TRP A 49 31.78 21.63 23.39
C TRP A 49 31.10 20.45 24.08
N ARG A 50 31.41 20.22 25.36
CA ARG A 50 30.78 19.16 26.15
C ARG A 50 29.27 19.39 26.29
N ILE A 51 28.86 20.62 26.60
CA ILE A 51 27.43 20.98 26.73
C ILE A 51 26.72 20.79 25.39
N ASN A 52 27.27 21.34 24.30
CA ASN A 52 26.68 21.22 22.97
C ASN A 52 26.58 19.75 22.52
N TYR A 53 27.58 18.94 22.83
CA TYR A 53 27.58 17.51 22.50
C TYR A 53 26.48 16.76 23.25
N ILE A 54 26.31 17.02 24.54
CA ILE A 54 25.24 16.42 25.34
C ILE A 54 23.87 16.84 24.79
N GLU A 55 23.66 18.13 24.54
CA GLU A 55 22.39 18.63 24.00
C GLU A 55 22.04 17.98 22.65
N LYS A 56 23.02 17.89 21.74
CA LYS A 56 22.80 17.26 20.43
C LYS A 56 22.54 15.76 20.54
N ARG A 57 23.22 15.07 21.46
CA ARG A 57 22.98 13.66 21.75
C ARG A 57 21.58 13.44 22.31
N ASP A 58 21.11 14.31 23.21
CA ASP A 58 19.78 14.22 23.79
C ASP A 58 18.70 14.49 22.73
N GLN A 59 18.90 15.49 21.86
CA GLN A 59 18.04 15.76 20.70
C GLN A 59 17.96 14.56 19.75
N LEU A 60 19.10 13.93 19.44
CA LEU A 60 19.12 12.72 18.62
C LEU A 60 18.36 11.56 19.27
N THR A 61 18.52 11.39 20.58
CA THR A 61 17.83 10.34 21.34
C THR A 61 16.32 10.58 21.33
N GLU A 62 15.88 11.82 21.52
CA GLU A 62 14.46 12.19 21.48
C GLU A 62 13.85 11.97 20.08
N LEU A 63 14.57 12.37 19.02
CA LEU A 63 14.11 12.15 17.64
C LEU A 63 14.03 10.67 17.30
N GLN A 64 14.99 9.85 17.75
CA GLN A 64 14.95 8.40 17.60
C GLN A 64 13.72 7.80 18.31
N GLN A 65 13.44 8.21 19.54
CA GLN A 65 12.27 7.75 20.28
C GLN A 65 10.96 8.13 19.57
N ARG A 66 10.86 9.33 19.01
CA ARG A 66 9.67 9.76 18.25
C ARG A 66 9.51 8.94 16.97
N LEU A 67 10.60 8.66 16.25
CA LEU A 67 10.56 7.80 15.07
C LEU A 67 10.12 6.38 15.43
N ASP A 68 10.61 5.82 16.53
CA ASP A 68 10.21 4.49 17.00
C ASP A 68 8.72 4.42 17.35
N ILE A 69 8.18 5.47 17.99
CA ILE A 69 6.75 5.58 18.30
C ILE A 69 5.94 5.62 17.00
N LEU A 70 6.27 6.53 16.08
CA LEU A 70 5.57 6.67 14.80
C LEU A 70 5.66 5.39 13.95
N ALA A 71 6.79 4.70 13.97
CA ALA A 71 6.96 3.42 13.27
C ALA A 71 6.03 2.34 13.83
N ARG A 72 5.86 2.25 15.16
CA ARG A 72 4.94 1.31 15.81
C ARG A 72 3.48 1.66 15.52
N GLU A 73 3.13 2.95 15.54
CA GLU A 73 1.79 3.43 15.20
C GLU A 73 1.46 3.12 13.75
N ALA A 74 2.37 3.41 12.81
CA ALA A 74 2.20 3.10 11.39
C ALA A 74 2.07 1.59 11.14
N ALA A 75 2.85 0.76 11.83
CA ALA A 75 2.73 -0.69 11.74
C ALA A 75 1.38 -1.20 12.27
N THR A 76 0.88 -0.62 13.36
CA THR A 76 -0.43 -0.95 13.93
C THR A 76 -1.56 -0.53 12.99
N LEU A 77 -1.50 0.68 12.44
CA LEU A 77 -2.49 1.18 11.49
C LEU A 77 -2.55 0.31 10.23
N ARG A 78 -1.39 -0.12 9.69
CA ARG A 78 -1.36 -1.06 8.56
C ARG A 78 -2.07 -2.38 8.86
N ARG A 79 -1.83 -2.96 10.04
CA ARG A 79 -2.51 -4.20 10.46
C ARG A 79 -4.02 -4.00 10.58
N ASN A 80 -4.46 -2.87 11.14
CA ASN A 80 -5.88 -2.57 11.26
C ASN A 80 -6.55 -2.40 9.90
N ILE A 81 -5.89 -1.69 8.96
CA ILE A 81 -6.40 -1.53 7.59
C ILE A 81 -6.48 -2.89 6.88
N GLN A 82 -5.48 -3.75 7.06
CA GLN A 82 -5.49 -5.08 6.47
C GLN A 82 -6.61 -5.95 7.03
N ALA A 83 -6.78 -5.98 8.35
CA ALA A 83 -7.88 -6.69 9.00
C ALA A 83 -9.24 -6.16 8.54
N GLU A 84 -9.40 -4.84 8.45
CA GLU A 84 -10.65 -4.24 7.95
C GLU A 84 -10.91 -4.61 6.47
N ALA A 85 -9.88 -4.61 5.63
CA ALA A 85 -10.01 -5.03 4.24
C ALA A 85 -10.41 -6.51 4.10
N ASP A 86 -9.84 -7.38 4.92
CA ASP A 86 -10.18 -8.81 4.96
C ASP A 86 -11.64 -9.01 5.42
N ASP A 87 -12.07 -8.29 6.46
CA ASP A 87 -13.45 -8.30 6.96
C ASP A 87 -14.43 -7.81 5.88
N HIS A 88 -14.12 -6.73 5.16
CA HIS A 88 -14.95 -6.23 4.06
C HIS A 88 -15.05 -7.24 2.92
N ALA A 89 -13.94 -7.90 2.56
CA ALA A 89 -13.94 -8.94 1.53
C ALA A 89 -14.78 -10.16 1.94
N GLU A 90 -14.77 -10.56 3.21
CA GLU A 90 -15.63 -11.62 3.72
C GLU A 90 -17.12 -11.24 3.63
N VAL A 91 -17.46 -10.02 4.03
CA VAL A 91 -18.84 -9.50 3.93
C VAL A 91 -19.29 -9.44 2.47
N GLU A 92 -18.44 -8.96 1.56
CA GLU A 92 -18.76 -8.88 0.13
C GLU A 92 -19.00 -10.27 -0.47
N ARG A 93 -18.12 -11.24 -0.20
CA ARG A 93 -18.31 -12.65 -0.61
C ARG A 93 -19.60 -13.21 -0.04
N GLY A 94 -19.89 -12.97 1.24
CA GLY A 94 -21.13 -13.43 1.88
C GLY A 94 -22.38 -12.81 1.26
N LEU A 95 -22.34 -11.54 0.89
CA LEU A 95 -23.44 -10.85 0.20
C LEU A 95 -23.62 -11.37 -1.22
N LEU A 96 -22.54 -11.55 -1.98
CA LEU A 96 -22.58 -12.12 -3.32
C LEU A 96 -23.11 -13.55 -3.30
N GLN A 97 -22.67 -14.38 -2.35
CA GLN A 97 -23.15 -15.74 -2.19
C GLN A 97 -24.64 -15.77 -1.81
N ARG A 98 -25.10 -14.86 -0.94
CA ARG A 98 -26.53 -14.71 -0.64
C ARG A 98 -27.32 -14.22 -1.84
N LEU A 99 -26.77 -13.34 -2.66
CA LEU A 99 -27.42 -12.82 -3.86
C LEU A 99 -27.51 -13.89 -4.96
N ALA A 100 -26.45 -14.71 -5.11
CA ALA A 100 -26.45 -15.88 -5.99
C ALA A 100 -27.42 -16.96 -5.51
N ALA A 101 -27.45 -17.27 -4.21
CA ALA A 101 -28.40 -18.21 -3.63
C ALA A 101 -29.85 -17.68 -3.66
N ALA A 102 -30.01 -16.36 -3.62
CA ALA A 102 -31.28 -15.68 -3.74
C ALA A 102 -31.63 -15.28 -5.18
N ALA A 103 -30.93 -15.79 -6.20
CA ALA A 103 -31.35 -15.68 -7.60
C ALA A 103 -32.39 -16.79 -7.87
N PRO A 104 -33.69 -16.55 -7.64
CA PRO A 104 -34.72 -17.58 -7.68
C PRO A 104 -35.44 -17.57 -9.04
N LEU A 105 -34.90 -16.81 -10.00
CA LEU A 105 -35.57 -16.47 -11.24
C LEU A 105 -34.65 -16.91 -12.37
N SER A 106 -35.05 -18.03 -12.95
CA SER A 106 -34.40 -18.73 -14.04
C SER A 106 -34.93 -18.24 -15.40
N ASP A 107 -34.29 -18.68 -16.48
CA ASP A 107 -34.82 -18.50 -17.83
C ASP A 107 -36.22 -19.11 -18.00
N GLU A 108 -36.56 -20.13 -17.20
CA GLU A 108 -37.90 -20.73 -17.16
C GLU A 108 -38.96 -19.77 -16.59
N ASP A 109 -38.58 -18.93 -15.63
CA ASP A 109 -39.46 -17.90 -15.06
C ASP A 109 -39.69 -16.76 -16.06
N GLU A 110 -38.67 -16.40 -16.85
CA GLU A 110 -38.82 -15.47 -17.97
C GLU A 110 -39.85 -16.00 -18.98
N ALA A 111 -39.68 -17.25 -19.42
CA ALA A 111 -40.60 -17.90 -20.35
C ALA A 111 -42.03 -17.98 -19.79
N THR A 112 -42.16 -18.27 -18.49
CA THR A 112 -43.45 -18.33 -17.80
C THR A 112 -44.14 -16.96 -17.78
N LEU A 113 -43.42 -15.88 -17.51
CA LEU A 113 -43.96 -14.51 -17.54
C LEU A 113 -44.41 -14.09 -18.95
N GLN A 114 -43.65 -14.45 -19.98
CA GLN A 114 -44.07 -14.21 -21.37
C GLN A 114 -45.35 -14.99 -21.72
N ALA A 115 -45.46 -16.25 -21.28
CA ALA A 115 -46.67 -17.05 -21.47
C ALA A 115 -47.88 -16.48 -20.71
N ILE A 116 -47.69 -15.96 -19.50
CA ILE A 116 -48.74 -15.26 -18.73
C ILE A 116 -49.21 -14.02 -19.48
N ALA A 117 -48.28 -13.21 -20.01
CA ALA A 117 -48.62 -12.03 -20.80
C ALA A 117 -49.49 -12.38 -22.02
N GLY A 118 -49.11 -13.42 -22.78
CA GLY A 118 -49.89 -13.90 -23.92
C GLY A 118 -51.31 -14.36 -23.53
N LYS A 119 -51.46 -15.06 -22.39
CA LYS A 119 -52.78 -15.45 -21.87
C LYS A 119 -53.62 -14.23 -21.45
N LEU A 120 -53.00 -13.22 -20.86
CA LEU A 120 -53.68 -11.98 -20.46
C LEU A 120 -54.12 -11.15 -21.66
N GLU A 121 -53.34 -11.13 -22.76
CA GLU A 121 -53.77 -10.52 -24.01
C GLU A 121 -54.96 -11.24 -24.64
N LEU A 122 -54.95 -12.58 -24.63
CA LEU A 122 -56.09 -13.37 -25.09
C LEU A 122 -57.33 -13.09 -24.23
N ALA A 123 -57.19 -13.04 -22.91
CA ALA A 123 -58.27 -12.67 -22.00
C ALA A 123 -58.78 -11.25 -22.29
N ALA A 124 -57.89 -10.29 -22.53
CA ALA A 124 -58.28 -8.94 -22.89
C ALA A 124 -59.08 -8.88 -24.20
N SER A 125 -58.68 -9.64 -25.22
CA SER A 125 -59.43 -9.73 -26.48
C SER A 125 -60.82 -10.33 -26.27
N THR A 126 -60.92 -11.33 -25.39
CA THR A 126 -62.18 -11.98 -25.03
C THR A 126 -63.11 -11.02 -24.29
N PHE A 127 -62.61 -10.30 -23.28
CA PHE A 127 -63.41 -9.30 -22.56
C PHE A 127 -63.87 -8.15 -23.46
N ALA A 128 -63.02 -7.73 -24.41
CA ALA A 128 -63.41 -6.73 -25.39
C ALA A 128 -64.56 -7.22 -26.29
N GLY A 129 -64.49 -8.48 -26.75
CA GLY A 129 -65.55 -9.11 -27.54
C GLY A 129 -66.87 -9.29 -26.77
N LEU A 130 -66.79 -9.49 -25.45
CA LEU A 130 -67.96 -9.58 -24.55
C LEU A 130 -68.53 -8.21 -24.14
N GLY A 131 -67.98 -7.10 -24.64
CA GLY A 131 -68.41 -5.75 -24.28
C GLY A 131 -67.94 -5.26 -22.91
N SER A 132 -67.04 -5.98 -22.24
CA SER A 132 -66.47 -5.59 -20.95
C SER A 132 -65.14 -4.83 -21.14
N GLY A 133 -65.26 -3.55 -21.49
CA GLY A 133 -64.11 -2.70 -21.80
C GLY A 133 -63.13 -2.51 -20.64
N ASP A 134 -63.62 -2.43 -19.39
CA ASP A 134 -62.79 -2.21 -18.22
C ASP A 134 -61.93 -3.43 -17.89
N HIS A 135 -62.49 -4.63 -17.97
CA HIS A 135 -61.73 -5.88 -17.81
C HIS A 135 -60.73 -6.08 -18.94
N ALA A 136 -61.07 -5.68 -20.18
CA ALA A 136 -60.13 -5.71 -21.29
C ALA A 136 -58.93 -4.78 -21.08
N ARG A 137 -59.18 -3.55 -20.57
CA ARG A 137 -58.11 -2.59 -20.25
C ARG A 137 -57.22 -3.09 -19.12
N TYR A 138 -57.82 -3.61 -18.04
CA TYR A 138 -57.08 -4.15 -16.91
C TYR A 138 -56.21 -5.35 -17.30
N ALA A 139 -56.76 -6.27 -18.09
CA ALA A 139 -56.01 -7.43 -18.59
C ALA A 139 -54.81 -7.01 -19.46
N ARG A 140 -54.94 -5.97 -20.31
CA ARG A 140 -53.80 -5.42 -21.07
C ARG A 140 -52.75 -4.77 -20.18
N GLN A 141 -53.15 -4.06 -19.13
CA GLN A 141 -52.20 -3.48 -18.17
C GLN A 141 -51.40 -4.57 -17.46
N LEU A 142 -52.05 -5.65 -17.03
CA LEU A 142 -51.36 -6.79 -16.43
C LEU A 142 -50.44 -7.51 -17.41
N ALA A 143 -50.85 -7.66 -18.69
CA ALA A 143 -50.01 -8.23 -19.72
C ALA A 143 -48.73 -7.41 -19.91
N GLN A 144 -48.85 -6.08 -20.03
CA GLN A 144 -47.70 -5.18 -20.12
C GLN A 144 -46.80 -5.27 -18.87
N HIS A 145 -47.40 -5.40 -17.69
CA HIS A 145 -46.64 -5.56 -16.45
C HIS A 145 -45.81 -6.85 -16.44
N ALA A 146 -46.39 -7.97 -16.89
CA ALA A 146 -45.68 -9.24 -17.02
C ALA A 146 -44.52 -9.16 -18.03
N ILE A 147 -44.72 -8.50 -19.18
CA ILE A 147 -43.65 -8.26 -20.17
C ILE A 147 -42.52 -7.43 -19.57
N ASN A 148 -42.84 -6.35 -18.85
CA ASN A 148 -41.83 -5.51 -18.21
C ASN A 148 -41.04 -6.28 -17.15
N MET A 149 -41.68 -7.19 -16.41
CA MET A 149 -40.99 -8.06 -15.45
C MET A 149 -40.05 -9.05 -16.15
N ALA A 150 -40.49 -9.69 -17.24
CA ALA A 150 -39.64 -10.58 -18.03
C ALA A 150 -38.41 -9.86 -18.60
N GLN A 151 -38.58 -8.64 -19.14
CA GLN A 151 -37.45 -7.85 -19.66
C GLN A 151 -36.44 -7.47 -18.57
N ARG A 152 -36.91 -7.15 -17.36
CA ARG A 152 -36.02 -6.85 -16.22
C ARG A 152 -35.25 -8.09 -15.78
N LEU A 153 -35.86 -9.26 -15.86
CA LEU A 153 -35.19 -10.53 -15.59
C LEU A 153 -34.11 -10.84 -16.61
N HIS A 154 -34.44 -10.71 -17.89
CA HIS A 154 -33.48 -10.86 -18.98
C HIS A 154 -32.27 -9.93 -18.81
N ALA A 155 -32.52 -8.65 -18.50
CA ALA A 155 -31.46 -7.68 -18.23
C ALA A 155 -30.65 -8.00 -16.97
N ALA A 156 -31.28 -8.54 -15.92
CA ALA A 156 -30.58 -8.97 -14.72
C ALA A 156 -29.69 -10.19 -14.98
N ALA A 157 -30.18 -11.17 -15.75
CA ALA A 157 -29.41 -12.33 -16.19
C ALA A 157 -28.19 -11.93 -17.04
N ALA A 158 -28.36 -10.97 -17.96
CA ALA A 158 -27.25 -10.42 -18.75
C ALA A 158 -26.21 -9.66 -17.92
N ASN A 159 -26.57 -9.13 -16.75
CA ASN A 159 -25.62 -8.46 -15.85
C ASN A 159 -25.03 -9.41 -14.79
N ALA A 160 -25.60 -10.60 -14.62
CA ALA A 160 -25.08 -11.68 -13.80
C ALA A 160 -23.99 -12.51 -14.53
N LEU A 161 -23.57 -12.08 -15.72
CA LEU A 161 -22.46 -12.69 -16.45
C LEU A 161 -21.23 -12.74 -15.54
N PRO A 162 -20.66 -13.94 -15.27
CA PRO A 162 -19.43 -14.06 -14.51
C PRO A 162 -18.38 -13.16 -15.16
N HIS A 163 -17.57 -12.50 -14.33
CA HIS A 163 -16.52 -11.61 -14.81
C HIS A 163 -15.70 -12.38 -15.88
N PRO A 164 -15.34 -11.77 -17.03
CA PRO A 164 -14.69 -12.47 -18.13
C PRO A 164 -13.35 -13.13 -17.78
N ASP A 165 -12.82 -12.83 -16.58
CA ASP A 165 -11.61 -13.42 -16.02
C ASP A 165 -11.87 -14.38 -14.85
N SER A 166 -13.11 -14.59 -14.42
CA SER A 166 -13.44 -15.53 -13.32
C SER A 166 -12.88 -16.92 -13.62
N GLU A 167 -13.08 -17.43 -14.84
CA GLU A 167 -12.50 -18.71 -15.24
C GLU A 167 -10.97 -18.74 -15.28
N LEU A 168 -10.33 -17.59 -15.53
CA LEU A 168 -8.86 -17.50 -15.54
C LEU A 168 -8.31 -17.47 -14.12
N ILE A 169 -9.04 -16.83 -13.20
CA ILE A 169 -8.71 -16.79 -11.78
C ILE A 169 -8.91 -18.18 -11.16
N ASP A 170 -10.04 -18.84 -11.44
CA ASP A 170 -10.33 -20.19 -10.94
C ASP A 170 -9.30 -21.21 -11.46
N TRP A 171 -8.89 -21.09 -12.73
CA TRP A 171 -7.81 -21.90 -13.30
C TRP A 171 -6.46 -21.60 -12.64
N LEU A 172 -6.13 -20.33 -12.41
CA LEU A 172 -4.87 -19.94 -11.77
C LEU A 172 -4.80 -20.39 -10.30
N ASP A 173 -5.94 -20.48 -9.62
CA ASP A 173 -6.02 -21.01 -8.25
C ASP A 173 -5.77 -22.53 -8.20
N GLN A 174 -6.16 -23.26 -9.26
CA GLN A 174 -5.96 -24.70 -9.38
C GLN A 174 -4.54 -25.09 -9.81
N GLU A 175 -4.00 -24.40 -10.82
CA GLU A 175 -2.72 -24.76 -11.47
C GLU A 175 -1.54 -23.87 -11.03
N GLY A 176 -1.83 -22.73 -10.40
CA GLY A 176 -0.82 -21.78 -9.95
C GLY A 176 -0.20 -22.19 -8.61
N SER A 177 1.10 -21.93 -8.47
CA SER A 177 1.81 -21.96 -7.19
C SER A 177 2.18 -20.55 -6.78
N VAL A 178 1.94 -20.22 -5.51
CA VAL A 178 2.23 -18.89 -4.96
C VAL A 178 3.42 -18.99 -4.01
N ASP A 179 4.41 -18.14 -4.25
CA ASP A 179 5.62 -18.01 -3.43
C ASP A 179 5.68 -16.58 -2.88
N PHE A 180 5.90 -16.43 -1.58
CA PHE A 180 5.98 -15.13 -0.92
C PHE A 180 7.42 -14.87 -0.49
N ASP A 181 8.01 -13.80 -1.03
CA ASP A 181 9.21 -13.18 -0.49
C ASP A 181 8.82 -11.96 0.35
N LEU A 182 9.69 -11.53 1.26
CA LEU A 182 9.46 -10.52 2.31
C LEU A 182 8.66 -9.28 1.84
N GLU A 183 8.85 -8.85 0.59
CA GLU A 183 8.17 -7.69 0.01
C GLU A 183 7.38 -7.99 -1.29
N THR A 184 7.42 -9.22 -1.82
CA THR A 184 6.83 -9.55 -3.12
C THR A 184 6.20 -10.94 -3.16
N ALA A 185 5.03 -11.08 -3.80
CA ALA A 185 4.44 -12.38 -4.12
C ALA A 185 4.68 -12.72 -5.61
N THR A 186 5.10 -13.95 -5.87
CA THR A 186 5.29 -14.48 -7.24
C THR A 186 4.32 -15.63 -7.46
N ILE A 187 3.53 -15.56 -8.53
CA ILE A 187 2.67 -16.66 -8.98
C ILE A 187 3.39 -17.36 -10.14
N ARG A 188 3.57 -18.68 -10.04
CA ARG A 188 4.19 -19.51 -11.08
C ARG A 188 3.17 -20.52 -11.59
N PHE A 189 3.04 -20.61 -12.91
CA PHE A 189 2.20 -21.57 -13.62
C PHE A 189 2.96 -22.03 -14.87
N LEU A 190 2.60 -23.21 -15.40
CA LEU A 190 3.18 -23.73 -16.63
C LEU A 190 2.63 -22.95 -17.83
N CYS A 191 3.51 -22.56 -18.74
CA CYS A 191 3.14 -21.94 -20.01
C CYS A 191 4.18 -22.33 -21.06
N ALA A 192 3.73 -22.74 -22.25
CA ALA A 192 4.64 -23.04 -23.35
C ALA A 192 4.98 -21.74 -24.09
N PRO A 193 6.27 -21.36 -24.22
CA PRO A 193 6.66 -20.17 -24.94
C PRO A 193 6.60 -20.43 -26.45
N ALA A 194 5.39 -20.48 -27.01
CA ALA A 194 5.22 -20.63 -28.46
C ALA A 194 5.48 -19.30 -29.21
N ASP A 195 5.23 -18.15 -28.57
CA ASP A 195 5.44 -16.82 -29.14
C ASP A 195 5.75 -15.77 -28.04
N GLU A 196 7.01 -15.73 -27.57
CA GLU A 196 7.45 -14.70 -26.60
C GLU A 196 7.32 -13.25 -27.12
N GLN A 197 7.21 -13.07 -28.45
CA GLN A 197 7.17 -11.75 -29.10
C GLN A 197 5.76 -11.14 -29.22
N GLY A 198 4.70 -11.81 -28.78
CA GLY A 198 3.31 -11.37 -29.00
C GLY A 198 2.50 -10.99 -27.75
N ILE A 199 3.01 -11.24 -26.54
CA ILE A 199 2.20 -11.16 -25.32
C ILE A 199 2.19 -9.74 -24.77
N SER A 200 1.16 -8.97 -25.09
CA SER A 200 1.03 -7.57 -24.68
C SER A 200 0.38 -7.36 -23.31
N SER A 201 -0.17 -8.42 -22.69
CA SER A 201 -0.85 -8.32 -21.40
C SER A 201 -0.80 -9.62 -20.59
N LEU A 202 -0.84 -9.50 -19.26
CA LEU A 202 -0.96 -10.63 -18.33
C LEU A 202 -2.19 -11.49 -18.63
N ARG A 203 -3.31 -10.86 -19.01
CA ARG A 203 -4.54 -11.58 -19.39
C ARG A 203 -4.33 -12.44 -20.63
N ALA A 204 -3.58 -11.96 -21.62
CA ALA A 204 -3.24 -12.75 -22.81
C ALA A 204 -2.32 -13.93 -22.45
N LEU A 205 -1.35 -13.72 -21.54
CA LEU A 205 -0.49 -14.77 -21.03
C LEU A 205 -1.29 -15.88 -20.34
N LEU A 206 -2.20 -15.51 -19.43
CA LEU A 206 -3.03 -16.48 -18.68
C LEU A 206 -3.96 -17.27 -19.61
N ARG A 207 -4.53 -16.65 -20.64
CA ARG A 207 -5.36 -17.35 -21.64
C ARG A 207 -4.55 -18.36 -22.44
N GLN A 208 -3.34 -18.01 -22.84
CA GLN A 208 -2.45 -18.93 -23.53
C GLN A 208 -2.08 -20.11 -22.62
N ALA A 209 -1.67 -19.82 -21.39
CA ALA A 209 -1.28 -20.84 -20.43
C ALA A 209 -2.43 -21.81 -20.08
N LYS A 210 -3.66 -21.30 -19.92
CA LYS A 210 -4.86 -22.14 -19.76
C LYS A 210 -5.06 -23.07 -20.96
N ALA A 211 -4.99 -22.53 -22.18
CA ALA A 211 -5.16 -23.33 -23.40
C ALA A 211 -4.07 -24.41 -23.54
N ASP A 212 -2.82 -24.07 -23.21
CA ASP A 212 -1.70 -25.02 -23.21
C ASP A 212 -1.94 -26.16 -22.19
N SER A 213 -2.39 -25.83 -20.98
CA SER A 213 -2.72 -26.81 -19.93
C SER A 213 -3.81 -27.77 -20.38
N GLU A 214 -4.91 -27.24 -20.94
CA GLU A 214 -6.02 -28.05 -21.46
C GLU A 214 -5.61 -28.93 -22.65
N GLU A 215 -4.63 -28.51 -23.45
CA GLU A 215 -4.05 -29.34 -24.51
C GLU A 215 -3.20 -30.48 -23.95
N ILE A 216 -2.38 -30.20 -22.93
CA ILE A 216 -1.57 -31.21 -22.24
C ILE A 216 -2.46 -32.29 -21.61
N ASP A 217 -3.53 -31.89 -20.91
CA ASP A 217 -4.45 -32.83 -20.27
C ASP A 217 -5.19 -33.70 -21.29
N ARG A 218 -5.61 -33.12 -22.41
CA ARG A 218 -6.22 -33.87 -23.53
C ARG A 218 -5.23 -34.86 -24.15
N ASN A 219 -3.98 -34.46 -24.35
CA ASN A 219 -2.96 -35.34 -24.90
C ASN A 219 -2.60 -36.47 -23.91
N HIS A 220 -2.56 -36.16 -22.61
CA HIS A 220 -2.29 -37.14 -21.56
C HIS A 220 -3.40 -38.20 -21.46
N THR A 221 -4.67 -37.75 -21.44
CA THR A 221 -5.83 -38.65 -21.42
C THR A 221 -5.88 -39.54 -22.67
N ALA A 222 -5.67 -38.98 -23.86
CA ALA A 222 -5.62 -39.74 -25.10
C ALA A 222 -4.49 -40.79 -25.12
N ALA A 223 -3.32 -40.47 -24.55
CA ALA A 223 -2.20 -41.40 -24.46
C ALA A 223 -2.49 -42.55 -23.48
N LEU A 224 -3.18 -42.29 -22.37
CA LEU A 224 -3.60 -43.31 -21.42
C LEU A 224 -4.66 -44.25 -22.02
N GLU A 225 -5.61 -43.71 -22.79
CA GLU A 225 -6.61 -44.52 -23.50
C GLU A 225 -6.00 -45.40 -24.60
N ALA A 226 -4.96 -44.91 -25.30
CA ALA A 226 -4.25 -45.69 -26.32
C ALA A 226 -3.36 -46.79 -25.74
N ALA A 227 -2.99 -46.70 -24.46
CA ALA A 227 -2.16 -47.68 -23.76
C ALA A 227 -2.97 -48.76 -23.01
N ALA A 228 -4.29 -48.59 -22.88
CA ALA A 228 -5.22 -49.52 -22.23
C ALA A 228 -5.81 -50.54 -23.24
#